data_AF-A0A941ZDP2-F1
#
_entry.id   AF-A0A941ZDP2-F1
#
_cell.length_a   1.000
_cell.length_b   1.000
_cell.length_c   1.000
_cell.angle_alpha   90.00
_cell.angle_beta   90.00
_cell.angle_gamma   90.00
#
_symmetry.space_group_name_H-M   'P 1'
#
loop_
_entity.id
_entity.type
_entity.pdbx_description
1 polymer ?
#
loop_
_entity_poly.entity_id
_entity_poly.type
_entity_poly.pdbx_seq_one_letter_code
_entity_poly.pdbx_strand_id
1 'polypeptide(L)'
;MKNTESIQKKIFFLTIFGIAMGFLESVVVVYLRQLYYPEGFGFPLKAAIGVGFFLEYLREIATIVILLTVSILAGRMTYERFSYFLYCFGV
;
A
#
# COMPACT_ATOMS: atom_id res chain seq x y z
N MET A 1 26.95 -10.06 -16.46
CA MET A 1 26.05 -10.90 -15.63
C MET A 1 25.82 -10.42 -14.19
N LYS A 2 26.67 -9.57 -13.58
CA LYS A 2 26.44 -9.08 -12.19
C LYS A 2 25.16 -8.23 -11.95
N ASN A 3 24.61 -7.58 -12.97
CA ASN A 3 23.43 -6.72 -12.80
C ASN A 3 22.12 -7.50 -12.59
N THR A 4 21.97 -8.70 -13.16
CA THR A 4 20.71 -9.45 -13.12
C THR A 4 20.41 -10.00 -11.73
N GLU A 5 21.42 -10.51 -11.02
CA GLU A 5 21.25 -10.97 -9.63
C GLU A 5 20.84 -9.83 -8.68
N SER A 6 21.32 -8.61 -8.93
CA SER A 6 20.90 -7.43 -8.16
C SER A 6 19.42 -7.11 -8.36
N ILE A 7 18.92 -7.23 -9.59
CA ILE A 7 17.51 -6.98 -9.93
C ILE A 7 16.61 -8.06 -9.32
N GLN A 8 16.97 -9.33 -9.41
CA GLN A 8 16.20 -10.42 -8.81
C GLN A 8 16.06 -10.26 -7.30
N LYS A 9 17.16 -9.89 -6.60
CA LYS A 9 17.11 -9.59 -5.17
C LYS A 9 16.18 -8.41 -4.87
N LYS A 10 16.25 -7.33 -5.63
CA LYS A 10 15.34 -6.18 -5.46
C LYS A 10 13.88 -6.60 -5.62
N ILE A 11 13.55 -7.32 -6.70
CA ILE A 11 12.17 -7.77 -6.93
C ILE A 11 11.70 -8.64 -5.77
N PHE A 12 12.51 -9.62 -5.35
CA PHE A 12 12.17 -10.47 -4.20
C PHE A 12 11.84 -9.68 -2.93
N PHE A 13 12.68 -8.70 -2.56
CA PHE A 13 12.41 -7.85 -1.39
C PHE A 13 11.20 -6.93 -1.60
N LEU A 14 11.00 -6.39 -2.80
CA LEU A 14 9.84 -5.57 -3.14
C LEU A 14 8.53 -6.39 -3.10
N THR A 15 8.55 -7.66 -3.50
CA THR A 15 7.39 -8.56 -3.37
C THR A 15 7.02 -8.76 -1.90
N ILE A 16 8.00 -9.10 -1.06
CA ILE A 16 7.77 -9.28 0.38
C ILE A 16 7.22 -7.99 1.00
N PHE A 17 7.81 -6.85 0.62
CA PHE A 17 7.37 -5.53 1.06
C PHE A 17 5.93 -5.23 0.61
N GLY A 18 5.59 -5.46 -0.66
CA GLY A 18 4.25 -5.26 -1.20
C GLY A 18 3.20 -6.10 -0.48
N ILE A 19 3.45 -7.40 -0.31
CA ILE A 19 2.55 -8.31 0.43
C ILE A 19 2.33 -7.82 1.86
N ALA A 20 3.40 -7.45 2.56
CA ALA A 20 3.31 -6.95 3.92
C ALA A 20 2.53 -5.62 4.00
N MET A 21 2.76 -4.70 3.06
CA MET A 21 2.04 -3.42 2.98
C MET A 21 0.55 -3.63 2.65
N GLY A 22 0.21 -4.50 1.70
CA GLY A 22 -1.18 -4.82 1.37
C GLY A 22 -1.92 -5.44 2.57
N PHE A 23 -1.24 -6.29 3.33
CA PHE A 23 -1.80 -6.83 4.58
C PHE A 23 -1.99 -5.74 5.64
N LEU A 24 -1.02 -4.84 5.82
CA LEU A 24 -1.12 -3.70 6.74
C LEU A 24 -2.32 -2.82 6.41
N GLU A 25 -2.46 -2.42 5.14
CA GLU A 25 -3.60 -1.64 4.64
C GLU A 25 -4.93 -2.34 4.96
N SER A 26 -5.02 -3.63 4.66
CA SER A 26 -6.22 -4.44 4.91
C SER A 26 -6.57 -4.48 6.40
N VAL A 27 -5.58 -4.69 7.26
CA VAL A 27 -5.77 -4.72 8.72
C VAL A 27 -6.27 -3.36 9.23
N VAL A 28 -5.65 -2.26 8.78
CA VAL A 28 -6.08 -0.91 9.16
C VAL A 28 -7.53 -0.65 8.72
N VAL A 29 -7.90 -1.01 7.49
CA VAL A 29 -9.28 -0.89 6.98
C VAL A 29 -10.26 -1.67 7.87
N VAL A 30 -9.92 -2.91 8.22
CA VAL A 30 -10.77 -3.76 9.08
C VAL A 30 -10.98 -3.10 10.44
N TYR A 31 -9.93 -2.59 11.07
CA TYR A 31 -10.05 -1.91 12.36
C TYR A 31 -10.86 -0.61 12.27
N LEU A 32 -10.63 0.21 11.22
CA LEU A 32 -11.43 1.42 11.00
C LEU A 32 -12.92 1.08 10.84
N ARG A 33 -13.24 0.01 10.10
CA ARG A 33 -14.62 -0.47 9.96
C ARG A 33 -15.19 -0.96 11.28
N GLN A 34 -14.46 -1.73 12.07
CA GLN A 34 -14.93 -2.15 13.39
C GLN A 34 -15.21 -0.95 14.31
N LEU A 35 -14.39 0.11 14.23
CA LEU A 35 -14.59 1.33 15.00
C LEU A 35 -15.83 2.12 14.55
N TYR A 36 -16.11 2.18 13.24
CA TYR A 36 -17.28 2.87 12.70
C TYR A 36 -18.60 2.10 12.90
N TYR A 37 -18.53 0.79 13.10
CA TYR A 37 -19.68 -0.11 13.20
C TYR A 37 -19.63 -0.95 14.48
N PRO A 38 -19.73 -0.33 15.67
CA PRO A 38 -19.69 -1.05 16.94
C PRO A 38 -20.84 -2.06 17.10
N GLU A 39 -21.99 -1.78 16.48
CA GLU A 39 -23.19 -2.65 16.49
C GLU A 39 -23.15 -3.76 15.42
N GLY A 40 -22.03 -3.89 14.69
CA GLY A 40 -21.84 -4.89 13.65
C GLY A 40 -22.01 -4.38 12.21
N PHE A 41 -21.53 -5.20 11.27
CA PHE A 41 -21.50 -4.89 9.84
C PHE A 41 -22.86 -5.20 9.19
N GLY A 42 -23.80 -4.25 9.27
CA GLY A 42 -25.12 -4.33 8.64
C GLY A 42 -25.18 -3.60 7.31
N PHE A 43 -25.86 -4.18 6.31
CA PHE A 43 -26.23 -3.47 5.09
C PHE A 43 -27.55 -2.68 5.30
N PRO A 44 -27.69 -1.46 4.74
CA PRO A 44 -26.74 -0.77 3.87
C PRO A 44 -25.56 -0.17 4.65
N LEU A 45 -24.36 -0.25 4.05
CA LEU A 45 -23.16 0.38 4.57
C LEU A 45 -23.45 1.86 4.87
N LYS A 46 -23.36 2.27 6.13
CA LYS A 46 -23.24 3.69 6.49
C LYS A 46 -21.99 4.23 5.79
N ALA A 47 -22.18 5.22 4.91
CA ALA A 47 -21.05 6.01 4.46
C ALA A 47 -20.27 6.47 5.71
N ALA A 48 -18.94 6.40 5.67
CA ALA A 48 -18.11 6.97 6.73
C ALA A 48 -18.34 8.49 6.69
N ILE A 49 -19.32 8.99 7.42
CA ILE A 49 -19.67 10.42 7.38
C ILE A 49 -18.69 11.17 8.29
N GLY A 50 -18.04 12.20 7.75
CA GLY A 50 -17.15 13.09 8.51
C GLY A 50 -15.72 12.57 8.63
N VAL A 51 -15.22 12.43 9.86
CA VAL A 51 -13.80 12.15 10.17
C VAL A 51 -13.33 10.82 9.58
N GLY A 52 -14.23 9.84 9.45
CA GLY A 52 -13.84 8.52 8.97
C GLY A 52 -13.41 8.48 7.51
N PHE A 53 -14.07 9.28 6.66
CA PHE A 53 -13.69 9.44 5.25
C PHE A 53 -12.32 10.13 5.10
N PHE A 54 -12.05 11.13 5.94
CA PHE A 54 -10.76 11.82 5.93
C PHE A 54 -9.60 10.90 6.31
N LEU A 55 -9.81 10.02 7.31
CA LEU A 55 -8.80 9.03 7.72
C LEU A 55 -8.54 7.98 6.63
N GLU A 56 -9.59 7.50 5.95
CA GLU A 56 -9.44 6.58 4.82
C GLU A 56 -8.64 7.22 3.67
N TYR A 57 -8.95 8.48 3.34
CA TYR A 57 -8.22 9.23 2.31
C TYR A 57 -6.76 9.50 2.68
N LEU A 58 -6.50 9.87 3.94
CA LEU A 58 -5.15 10.11 4.43
C LEU A 58 -4.31 8.83 4.43
N ARG A 59 -4.93 7.68 4.76
CA ARG A 59 -4.29 6.37 4.68
C ARG A 59 -3.82 6.09 3.26
N GLU A 60 -4.71 6.22 2.27
CA GLU A 60 -4.37 5.96 0.86
C GLU A 60 -3.24 6.87 0.34
N ILE A 61 -3.27 8.17 0.70
CA ILE A 61 -2.18 9.10 0.37
C ILE A 61 -0.88 8.63 1.01
N ALA A 62 -0.91 8.24 2.30
CA ALA A 62 0.27 7.77 2.99
C ALA A 62 0.85 6.50 2.33
N THR A 63 0.00 5.55 1.90
CA THR A 63 0.42 4.36 1.16
C THR A 63 1.11 4.74 -0.14
N ILE A 64 0.54 5.66 -0.93
CA ILE A 64 1.14 6.12 -2.20
C ILE A 64 2.52 6.73 -1.94
N VAL A 65 2.65 7.58 -0.92
CA VAL A 65 3.94 8.20 -0.55
C VAL A 65 4.98 7.16 -0.14
N ILE A 66 4.57 6.15 0.65
CA ILE A 66 5.44 5.06 1.09
C ILE A 66 5.93 4.25 -0.13
N LEU A 67 5.01 3.82 -1.00
CA LEU A 67 5.35 3.06 -2.20
C LEU A 67 6.25 3.86 -3.14
N LEU A 68 5.97 5.14 -3.34
CA LEU A 68 6.78 6.03 -4.17
C LEU A 68 8.20 6.16 -3.60
N THR A 69 8.33 6.34 -2.28
CA THR A 69 9.62 6.47 -1.60
C THR A 69 10.48 5.22 -1.77
N VAL A 70 9.91 4.04 -1.51
CA VAL A 70 10.63 2.76 -1.69
C VAL A 70 11.05 2.53 -3.15
N SER A 71 10.19 2.91 -4.08
CA SER A 71 10.47 2.77 -5.51
C SER A 71 11.58 3.71 -6.01
N ILE A 72 11.63 4.93 -5.47
CA ILE A 72 12.73 5.89 -5.72
C ILE A 72 14.06 5.34 -5.18
N LEU A 73 14.05 4.71 -4.01
CA LEU A 73 15.24 4.10 -3.40
C LEU A 73 15.71 2.85 -4.15
N ALA A 74 14.78 2.07 -4.71
CA ALA A 74 15.10 0.83 -5.44
C ALA A 74 15.62 1.09 -6.86
N GLY A 75 15.08 2.10 -7.57
CA GLY A 75 15.38 2.39 -8.98
C GLY A 75 16.49 3.43 -9.19
N ARG A 76 17.36 3.19 -10.18
CA ARG A 76 18.42 4.17 -10.55
C ARG A 76 17.90 5.19 -11.57
N MET A 77 17.17 4.71 -12.57
CA MET A 77 16.57 5.55 -13.62
C MET A 77 15.11 5.88 -13.30
N THR A 78 14.58 6.97 -13.86
CA THR A 78 13.17 7.38 -13.67
C THR A 78 12.18 6.29 -14.08
N TYR A 79 12.41 5.62 -15.21
CA TYR A 79 11.58 4.52 -15.68
C TYR A 79 11.62 3.31 -14.74
N GLU A 80 12.79 2.94 -14.22
CA GLU A 80 12.91 1.85 -13.24
C GLU A 80 12.14 2.17 -11.95
N ARG A 81 12.26 3.40 -11.45
CA ARG A 81 11.52 3.86 -10.25
C ARG A 81 10.01 3.76 -10.47
N PHE A 82 9.54 4.18 -11.63
CA PHE A 82 8.12 4.08 -11.97
C PHE A 82 7.65 2.62 -12.12
N SER A 83 8.46 1.75 -12.73
CA SER A 83 8.16 0.32 -12.82
C SER A 83 8.10 -0.35 -11.45
N TYR A 84 9.03 -0.04 -10.54
CA TYR A 84 8.98 -0.58 -9.17
C TYR A 84 7.78 -0.07 -8.37
N PHE A 85 7.35 1.17 -8.61
CA PHE A 85 6.13 1.71 -8.01
C PHE A 85 4.90 0.94 -8.46
N LEU A 86 4.71 0.80 -9.77
CA LEU A 86 3.58 0.05 -10.32
C LEU A 86 3.60 -1.42 -9.88
N TYR A 87 4.79 -2.01 -9.78
CA TYR A 87 4.95 -3.36 -9.27
C TYR A 87 4.49 -3.48 -7.83
N CYS A 88 4.98 -2.65 -6.91
CA CYS A 88 4.59 -2.73 -5.50
C CYS A 88 3.13 -2.33 -5.27
N PHE A 89 2.56 -1.47 -6.12
CA PHE A 89 1.15 -1.09 -6.06
C PHE A 89 0.22 -2.23 -6.51
N GLY A 90 0.67 -3.07 -7.45
CA GLY A 90 -0.11 -4.20 -7.95
C GLY A 90 0.02 -5.49 -7.14
N VAL A 91 1.03 -5.58 -6.27
CA VAL A 91 1.23 -6.71 -5.34
C VAL A 91 0.38 -6.51 -4.10
#